data_AF-A0A928CKK2-F1
#
_entry.id   AF-A0A928CKK2-F1
#
_cell.length_a   1.000
_cell.length_b   1.000
_cell.length_c   1.000
_cell.angle_alpha   90.00
_cell.angle_beta   90.00
_cell.angle_gamma   90.00
#
_symmetry.space_group_name_H-M   'P 1'
#
loop_
_entity.id
_entity.type
_entity.pdbx_description
1 polymer ?
#
loop_
_entity_poly.entity_id
_entity_poly.type
_entity_poly.pdbx_seq_one_letter_code
_entity_poly.pdbx_strand_id
1 'polypeptide(L)'
;MFCRRHKKSCLATEKPPISAYKWCIKALFAVGGVGCLNRKLLLSTGLAAALLPALSGETVSFTVAATADLHGRSRQFQAYIAPEIAKLYSAVPDSTIYADIGDAVQGSLPLLLARGKGFLPQLSRAGCQLFVPGNHELDYGIAAFQELLEEFSGEILIGNLKTPGLSGKVKNFTIREFGGIKVAFIGSMPQYMQNLYSLERGALRLKPEPLSLRKNIDSARQAGAEVFILLRHAGIYGSGCTLRELLEAAPELDLVIGAHTHQSEAGLRHGDSWYVQPPAHGLGLAICKVTLDCKLRRVRQIESHIMEFPDGGEDEFALGKTLIPGSGSAEFAVELLRQKMPSDLALCTTEKNEALRQLTEKPQLTLNECYQLFPYFDRIVTVQVSIGELRRIADEVQQLANERDLALLTGGFRLKNDPQGRVDIQLPADKKIYTLSLPLYIASGAGGKLPAVRRILARKIDSSRLKTAPCILEIIAESIK
;
A
#
# COMPACT_ATOMS: atom_id res chain seq x y z
N MET A 1 35.92 20.30 50.83
CA MET A 1 35.81 21.72 50.43
C MET A 1 34.59 21.88 49.54
N PHE A 2 33.69 22.76 49.98
CA PHE A 2 32.53 23.38 49.33
C PHE A 2 31.45 22.56 48.61
N CYS A 3 30.46 22.22 49.44
CA CYS A 3 29.02 22.22 49.15
C CYS A 3 28.43 23.59 49.62
N ARG A 4 27.46 24.18 48.88
CA ARG A 4 26.18 24.78 49.37
C ARG A 4 25.64 25.96 48.51
N ARG A 5 24.40 25.74 48.02
CA ARG A 5 23.18 26.60 48.02
C ARG A 5 23.30 28.11 47.76
N HIS A 6 22.44 28.62 46.85
CA HIS A 6 21.41 29.61 47.17
C HIS A 6 20.14 29.44 46.32
N LYS A 7 18.98 29.72 46.95
CA LYS A 7 17.58 29.59 46.49
C LYS A 7 17.02 30.96 46.08
N LYS A 8 15.83 30.92 45.42
CA LYS A 8 14.74 31.92 45.27
C LYS A 8 14.74 32.64 43.91
N SER A 9 13.62 32.87 43.21
CA SER A 9 12.18 32.61 43.45
C SER A 9 11.34 32.93 42.20
N CYS A 10 10.24 32.18 42.02
CA CYS A 10 8.89 32.57 41.54
C CYS A 10 8.68 33.38 40.25
N LEU A 11 7.90 32.84 39.30
CA LEU A 11 6.45 33.10 39.20
C LEU A 11 5.82 32.24 38.08
N ALA A 12 4.75 31.52 38.43
CA ALA A 12 3.77 30.90 37.54
C ALA A 12 2.82 32.00 37.00
N THR A 13 2.17 31.87 35.84
CA THR A 13 0.86 31.21 35.65
C THR A 13 0.44 31.54 34.20
N GLU A 14 0.12 30.55 33.36
CA GLU A 14 -1.22 30.03 33.00
C GLU A 14 -1.68 30.49 31.59
N LYS A 15 -2.28 29.53 30.87
CA LYS A 15 -2.80 29.60 29.50
C LYS A 15 -4.14 30.37 29.44
N PRO A 16 -4.53 30.96 28.28
CA PRO A 16 -5.92 31.33 28.06
C PRO A 16 -6.69 30.26 27.24
N PRO A 17 -7.99 30.04 27.51
CA PRO A 17 -8.89 29.23 26.70
C PRO A 17 -9.85 30.06 25.81
N ILE A 18 -10.58 29.29 25.00
CA ILE A 18 -11.50 29.61 23.90
C ILE A 18 -12.83 30.25 24.34
N SER A 19 -13.34 31.21 23.55
CA SER A 19 -14.73 31.71 23.34
C SER A 19 -14.65 33.24 23.11
N ALA A 20 -15.38 33.93 22.24
CA ALA A 20 -16.67 33.74 21.59
C ALA A 20 -16.74 34.65 20.35
N TYR A 21 -17.39 34.22 19.27
CA TYR A 21 -17.84 35.11 18.20
C TYR A 21 -19.32 34.84 17.89
N LYS A 22 -20.17 35.78 18.32
CA LYS A 22 -21.53 36.03 17.82
C LYS A 22 -21.78 37.54 17.90
N TRP A 23 -22.75 38.01 17.11
CA TRP A 23 -23.23 39.39 16.88
C TRP A 23 -22.57 40.11 15.68
N CYS A 24 -23.27 40.73 14.73
CA CYS A 24 -24.65 40.65 14.24
C CYS A 24 -24.74 41.54 12.98
N ILE A 25 -25.63 41.18 12.04
CA ILE A 25 -25.98 41.97 10.84
C ILE A 25 -27.00 43.05 11.21
N LYS A 26 -26.77 44.32 10.78
CA LYS A 26 -27.74 45.28 10.17
C LYS A 26 -27.31 46.76 10.33
N ALA A 27 -27.24 47.48 9.21
CA ALA A 27 -27.79 48.84 8.96
C ALA A 27 -27.34 49.30 7.54
N LEU A 28 -28.18 49.32 6.51
CA LEU A 28 -29.21 50.32 6.10
C LEU A 28 -28.67 51.60 5.41
N PHE A 29 -29.05 51.68 4.12
CA PHE A 29 -29.24 52.82 3.21
C PHE A 29 -29.13 54.26 3.74
N ALA A 30 -28.39 55.07 2.98
CA ALA A 30 -28.74 56.46 2.65
C ALA A 30 -27.93 56.91 1.43
N VAL A 31 -28.59 57.36 0.35
CA VAL A 31 -28.43 58.67 -0.31
C VAL A 31 -29.48 58.71 -1.43
N GLY A 32 -30.36 59.70 -1.34
CA GLY A 32 -31.49 59.90 -2.26
C GLY A 32 -31.16 60.73 -3.49
N GLY A 33 -32.21 61.08 -4.25
CA GLY A 33 -32.19 62.25 -5.11
C GLY A 33 -32.98 62.19 -6.42
N VAL A 34 -34.30 62.41 -6.32
CA VAL A 34 -35.16 63.26 -7.19
C VAL A 34 -35.09 63.12 -8.72
N GLY A 35 -36.25 62.83 -9.34
CA GLY A 35 -36.51 63.12 -10.75
C GLY A 35 -37.84 62.56 -11.26
N CYS A 36 -38.92 63.30 -11.04
CA CYS A 36 -40.26 62.98 -11.53
C CYS A 36 -40.44 63.53 -12.96
N LEU A 37 -40.72 62.68 -13.97
CA LEU A 37 -41.42 63.13 -15.18
C LEU A 37 -42.09 61.96 -15.90
N ASN A 38 -43.40 62.11 -16.07
CA ASN A 38 -44.33 61.15 -16.67
C ASN A 38 -44.49 61.50 -18.16
N ARG A 39 -44.23 60.58 -19.09
CA ARG A 39 -44.68 60.71 -20.50
C ARG A 39 -44.86 59.34 -21.16
N LYS A 40 -45.99 59.23 -21.86
CA LYS A 40 -46.58 58.07 -22.53
C LYS A 40 -45.73 57.54 -23.70
N LEU A 41 -45.76 56.21 -23.83
CA LEU A 41 -45.97 55.40 -25.05
C LEU A 41 -45.14 55.72 -26.31
N LEU A 42 -44.23 54.83 -26.67
CA LEU A 42 -43.91 54.48 -28.06
C LEU A 42 -43.43 53.02 -28.12
N LEU A 43 -44.24 52.18 -28.79
CA LEU A 43 -43.82 50.88 -29.30
C LEU A 43 -42.78 51.10 -30.40
N SER A 44 -41.64 50.39 -30.30
CA SER A 44 -40.94 49.92 -31.49
C SER A 44 -40.18 48.64 -31.15
N THR A 45 -40.81 47.52 -31.51
CA THR A 45 -40.23 46.34 -32.16
C THR A 45 -38.73 46.06 -31.94
N GLY A 46 -38.45 44.92 -31.29
CA GLY A 46 -37.22 44.17 -31.56
C GLY A 46 -36.39 43.86 -30.33
N LEU A 47 -36.85 42.93 -29.49
CA LEU A 47 -35.98 41.92 -28.87
C LEU A 47 -36.84 40.83 -28.21
N ALA A 48 -37.55 40.04 -29.01
CA ALA A 48 -37.92 38.69 -28.59
C ALA A 48 -36.68 37.80 -28.76
N ALA A 49 -35.63 38.07 -27.98
CA ALA A 49 -34.67 37.04 -27.67
C ALA A 49 -35.43 36.07 -26.76
N ALA A 50 -35.93 34.99 -27.35
CA ALA A 50 -36.42 33.85 -26.59
C ALA A 50 -35.36 33.53 -25.54
N LEU A 51 -35.68 33.78 -24.27
CA LEU A 51 -35.02 33.13 -23.16
C LEU A 51 -35.31 31.64 -23.32
N LEU A 52 -34.49 30.97 -24.12
CA LEU A 52 -34.13 29.60 -23.83
C LEU A 52 -33.57 29.66 -22.41
N PRO A 53 -34.18 28.98 -21.42
CA PRO A 53 -33.48 28.73 -20.18
C PRO A 53 -32.20 28.02 -20.61
N ALA A 54 -31.04 28.64 -20.36
CA ALA A 54 -29.80 27.91 -20.38
C ALA A 54 -30.01 26.76 -19.39
N LEU A 55 -30.21 25.55 -19.92
CA LEU A 55 -30.12 24.32 -19.16
C LEU A 55 -28.64 24.16 -18.78
N SER A 56 -28.12 25.02 -17.89
CA SER A 56 -26.92 24.65 -17.17
C SER A 56 -27.33 23.47 -16.28
N GLY A 57 -26.88 22.27 -16.64
CA GLY A 57 -26.82 21.19 -15.68
C GLY A 57 -25.95 21.69 -14.54
N GLU A 58 -26.52 21.79 -13.33
CA GLU A 58 -25.76 22.13 -12.15
C GLU A 58 -24.70 21.02 -11.97
N THR A 59 -23.43 21.38 -12.05
CA THR A 59 -22.32 20.45 -11.87
C THR A 59 -21.71 20.65 -10.50
N VAL A 60 -21.38 19.57 -9.82
CA VAL A 60 -20.64 19.57 -8.55
C VAL A 60 -19.31 18.87 -8.78
N SER A 61 -18.25 19.32 -8.12
CA SER A 61 -16.93 18.66 -8.19
C SER A 61 -16.45 18.26 -6.81
N PHE A 62 -15.75 17.13 -6.74
CA PHE A 62 -14.97 16.73 -5.57
C PHE A 62 -13.59 16.26 -6.01
N THR A 63 -12.67 16.22 -5.06
CA THR A 63 -11.27 15.85 -5.24
C THR A 63 -10.99 14.56 -4.50
N VAL A 64 -10.34 13.62 -5.19
CA VAL A 64 -9.69 12.47 -4.58
C VAL A 64 -8.19 12.71 -4.64
N ALA A 65 -7.59 12.96 -3.48
CA ALA A 65 -6.15 12.97 -3.32
C ALA A 65 -5.69 11.56 -2.93
N ALA A 66 -4.63 11.04 -3.53
CA ALA A 66 -4.18 9.69 -3.28
C ALA A 66 -2.65 9.56 -3.19
N THR A 67 -2.21 8.81 -2.19
CA THR A 67 -0.84 8.29 -2.06
C THR A 67 -0.84 6.77 -2.15
N ALA A 68 0.32 6.19 -2.45
CA ALA A 68 0.53 4.76 -2.47
C ALA A 68 2.03 4.48 -2.28
N ASP A 69 2.36 3.26 -1.86
CA ASP A 69 3.73 2.73 -1.86
C ASP A 69 4.69 3.68 -1.12
N LEU A 70 4.23 4.26 -0.01
CA LEU A 70 5.01 5.26 0.75
C LEU A 70 6.27 4.64 1.36
N HIS A 71 6.26 3.33 1.61
CA HIS A 71 7.43 2.57 2.03
C HIS A 71 8.20 3.26 3.16
N GLY A 72 7.45 3.69 4.18
CA GLY A 72 8.03 4.17 5.42
C GLY A 72 8.78 5.49 5.33
N ARG A 73 8.66 6.22 4.21
CA ARG A 73 9.26 7.55 3.97
C ARG A 73 8.54 8.63 4.78
N SER A 74 8.68 8.55 6.10
CA SER A 74 7.96 9.41 7.07
C SER A 74 8.40 10.86 6.94
N ARG A 75 9.71 11.12 6.75
CA ARG A 75 10.22 12.48 6.58
C ARG A 75 9.69 13.11 5.30
N GLN A 76 9.75 12.39 4.19
CA GLN A 76 9.23 12.84 2.89
C GLN A 76 7.73 13.16 2.99
N PHE A 77 6.96 12.25 3.60
CA PHE A 77 5.53 12.42 3.80
C PHE A 77 5.20 13.67 4.63
N GLN A 78 5.88 13.88 5.76
CA GLN A 78 5.66 15.04 6.62
C GLN A 78 6.11 16.36 6.00
N ALA A 79 7.20 16.33 5.22
CA ALA A 79 7.76 17.54 4.62
C ALA A 79 6.93 18.06 3.45
N TYR A 80 6.37 17.14 2.64
CA TYR A 80 5.73 17.51 1.36
C TYR A 80 4.27 17.13 1.28
N ILE A 81 3.90 15.87 1.54
CA ILE A 81 2.52 15.40 1.32
C ILE A 81 1.55 15.97 2.35
N ALA A 82 1.85 15.85 3.65
CA ALA A 82 0.93 16.26 4.71
C ALA A 82 0.55 17.76 4.63
N PRO A 83 1.49 18.70 4.36
CA PRO A 83 1.15 20.10 4.13
C PRO A 83 0.23 20.33 2.93
N GLU A 84 0.43 19.62 1.82
CA GLU A 84 -0.42 19.77 0.62
C GLU A 84 -1.82 19.22 0.86
N ILE A 85 -1.96 18.09 1.57
CA ILE A 85 -3.26 17.58 2.01
C ILE A 85 -3.97 18.61 2.91
N ALA A 86 -3.26 19.24 3.85
CA ALA A 86 -3.84 20.27 4.70
C ALA A 86 -4.33 21.50 3.89
N LYS A 87 -3.60 21.89 2.83
CA LYS A 87 -4.03 22.96 1.90
C LYS A 87 -5.29 22.58 1.13
N LEU A 88 -5.38 21.34 0.62
CA LEU A 88 -6.56 20.84 -0.07
C LEU A 88 -7.80 20.86 0.83
N TYR A 89 -7.67 20.37 2.06
CA TYR A 89 -8.74 20.43 3.05
C TYR A 89 -9.12 21.87 3.41
N SER A 90 -8.16 22.80 3.45
CA SER A 90 -8.47 24.21 3.72
C SER A 90 -9.20 24.89 2.57
N ALA A 91 -8.94 24.47 1.33
CA ALA A 91 -9.55 25.06 0.14
C ALA A 91 -10.99 24.55 -0.10
N VAL A 92 -11.21 23.23 0.04
CA VAL A 92 -12.49 22.56 -0.25
C VAL A 92 -12.73 21.36 0.69
N PRO A 93 -12.99 21.60 1.99
CA PRO A 93 -13.00 20.56 3.03
C PRO A 93 -14.02 19.45 2.76
N ASP A 94 -15.28 19.83 2.51
CA ASP A 94 -16.40 18.88 2.33
C ASP A 94 -16.40 18.19 0.95
N SER A 95 -15.43 18.51 0.11
CA SER A 95 -15.30 17.97 -1.25
C SER A 95 -13.93 17.36 -1.50
N THR A 96 -13.16 17.05 -0.44
CA THR A 96 -11.86 16.36 -0.55
C THR A 96 -11.92 15.02 0.17
N ILE A 97 -11.50 13.96 -0.54
CA ILE A 97 -11.23 12.64 0.02
C ILE A 97 -9.73 12.39 -0.12
N TYR A 98 -9.03 12.23 0.99
CA TYR A 98 -7.66 11.69 0.96
C TYR A 98 -7.68 10.19 1.22
N ALA A 99 -7.09 9.43 0.30
CA ALA A 99 -6.91 7.99 0.41
C ALA A 99 -5.43 7.59 0.31
N ASP A 100 -5.04 6.55 1.04
CA ASP A 100 -3.77 5.87 0.83
C ASP A 100 -4.02 4.42 0.38
N ILE A 101 -3.34 4.01 -0.69
CA ILE A 101 -3.63 2.75 -1.36
C ILE A 101 -2.67 1.64 -0.90
N GLY A 102 -1.92 1.81 0.19
CA GLY A 102 -1.18 0.71 0.85
C GLY A 102 0.31 0.70 0.56
N ASP A 103 1.00 -0.30 1.13
CA ASP A 103 2.47 -0.40 1.21
C ASP A 103 3.08 0.83 1.89
N ALA A 104 2.56 1.17 3.07
CA ALA A 104 2.98 2.31 3.85
C ALA A 104 4.01 1.95 4.94
N VAL A 105 3.97 0.72 5.44
CA VAL A 105 4.61 0.33 6.72
C VAL A 105 5.95 -0.41 6.60
N GLN A 106 6.35 -0.80 5.39
CA GLN A 106 7.67 -1.35 5.10
C GLN A 106 8.61 -0.24 4.62
N GLY A 107 9.92 -0.46 4.47
CA GLY A 107 10.77 0.49 3.73
C GLY A 107 11.63 1.44 4.56
N SER A 108 11.55 1.40 5.90
CA SER A 108 12.51 2.08 6.77
C SER A 108 12.89 1.30 8.03
N LEU A 109 14.11 1.53 8.52
CA LEU A 109 14.65 0.87 9.70
C LEU A 109 13.87 1.17 11.00
N PRO A 110 13.40 2.41 11.26
CA PRO A 110 12.52 2.67 12.40
C PRO A 110 11.22 1.84 12.37
N LEU A 111 10.61 1.70 11.19
CA LEU A 111 9.39 0.90 11.05
C LEU A 111 9.66 -0.59 11.16
N LEU A 112 10.81 -1.09 10.68
CA LEU A 112 11.23 -2.47 10.96
C LEU A 112 11.25 -2.74 12.47
N LEU A 113 11.94 -1.88 13.23
CA LEU A 113 12.07 -2.04 14.69
C LEU A 113 10.72 -1.91 15.42
N ALA A 114 9.81 -1.11 14.87
CA ALA A 114 8.45 -0.94 15.36
C ALA A 114 7.45 -1.97 14.78
N ARG A 115 7.89 -2.89 13.91
CA ARG A 115 7.05 -3.88 13.20
C ARG A 115 5.90 -3.21 12.43
N GLY A 116 6.24 -2.16 11.69
CA GLY A 116 5.34 -1.32 10.88
C GLY A 116 4.58 -0.25 11.65
N LYS A 117 4.56 -0.32 13.00
CA LYS A 117 3.75 0.56 13.82
C LYS A 117 4.19 2.02 13.73
N GLY A 118 3.21 2.91 13.80
CA GLY A 118 3.44 4.35 13.87
C GLY A 118 3.34 5.09 12.54
N PHE A 119 3.28 4.42 11.39
CA PHE A 119 3.04 5.09 10.10
C PHE A 119 1.55 5.37 9.84
N LEU A 120 0.64 4.42 10.08
CA LEU A 120 -0.81 4.63 9.89
C LEU A 120 -1.39 5.74 10.79
N PRO A 121 -0.89 5.95 12.03
CA PRO A 121 -1.20 7.16 12.80
C PRO A 121 -0.74 8.47 12.14
N GLN A 122 0.33 8.48 11.34
CA GLN A 122 0.75 9.68 10.59
C GLN A 122 -0.24 9.98 9.46
N LEU A 123 -0.66 8.96 8.69
CA LEU A 123 -1.72 9.09 7.69
C LEU A 123 -3.01 9.63 8.32
N SER A 124 -3.40 9.05 9.46
CA SER A 124 -4.57 9.45 10.23
C SER A 124 -4.52 10.94 10.63
N ARG A 125 -3.37 11.41 11.14
CA ARG A 125 -3.18 12.82 11.52
C ARG A 125 -3.16 13.78 10.32
N ALA A 126 -2.71 13.31 9.15
CA ALA A 126 -2.80 14.07 7.91
C ALA A 126 -4.23 14.10 7.32
N GLY A 127 -5.20 13.45 7.97
CA GLY A 127 -6.58 13.42 7.51
C GLY A 127 -6.85 12.38 6.42
N CYS A 128 -6.06 11.30 6.34
CA CYS A 128 -6.38 10.17 5.48
C CYS A 128 -7.70 9.53 5.94
N GLN A 129 -8.68 9.46 5.03
CA GLN A 129 -10.01 8.95 5.33
C GLN A 129 -10.16 7.48 4.95
N LEU A 130 -9.52 7.06 3.86
CA LEU A 130 -9.66 5.73 3.28
C LEU A 130 -8.28 5.07 3.17
N PHE A 131 -8.14 3.86 3.68
CA PHE A 131 -6.91 3.07 3.55
C PHE A 131 -7.21 1.74 2.89
N VAL A 132 -6.46 1.39 1.85
CA VAL A 132 -6.46 0.05 1.25
C VAL A 132 -5.12 -0.57 1.59
N PRO A 133 -5.06 -1.64 2.41
CA PRO A 133 -3.81 -2.31 2.67
C PRO A 133 -3.19 -2.87 1.39
N GLY A 134 -1.88 -2.79 1.28
CA GLY A 134 -1.07 -3.46 0.28
C GLY A 134 -0.57 -4.82 0.77
N ASN A 135 0.47 -5.32 0.13
CA ASN A 135 1.10 -6.57 0.53
C ASN A 135 2.00 -6.40 1.76
N HIS A 136 2.67 -5.25 1.88
CA HIS A 136 3.66 -4.99 2.91
C HIS A 136 3.06 -4.71 4.30
N GLU A 137 1.76 -4.41 4.38
CA GLU A 137 1.05 -4.39 5.67
C GLU A 137 1.02 -5.75 6.38
N LEU A 138 1.34 -6.85 5.67
CA LEU A 138 1.33 -8.21 6.20
C LEU A 138 2.73 -8.77 6.51
N ASP A 139 3.80 -8.05 6.20
CA ASP A 139 5.18 -8.52 6.34
C ASP A 139 5.50 -9.08 7.74
N TYR A 140 4.96 -8.44 8.76
CA TYR A 140 5.17 -8.81 10.17
C TYR A 140 4.19 -9.89 10.68
N GLY A 141 3.39 -10.47 9.78
CA GLY A 141 2.41 -11.53 10.02
C GLY A 141 1.01 -11.02 10.38
N ILE A 142 0.03 -11.92 10.35
CA ILE A 142 -1.40 -11.60 10.53
C ILE A 142 -1.70 -10.86 11.83
N ALA A 143 -1.06 -11.24 12.95
CA ALA A 143 -1.30 -10.59 14.23
C ALA A 143 -0.85 -9.12 14.22
N ALA A 144 0.34 -8.85 13.67
CA ALA A 144 0.84 -7.48 13.52
C ALA A 144 -0.04 -6.69 12.54
N PHE A 145 -0.48 -7.32 11.44
CA PHE A 145 -1.42 -6.71 10.52
C PHE A 145 -2.71 -6.26 11.21
N GLN A 146 -3.32 -7.12 12.04
CA GLN A 146 -4.51 -6.74 12.82
C GLN A 146 -4.25 -5.56 13.75
N GLU A 147 -3.10 -5.54 14.44
CA GLU A 147 -2.71 -4.41 15.28
C GLU A 147 -2.53 -3.12 14.48
N LEU A 148 -1.90 -3.18 13.30
CA LEU A 148 -1.74 -2.04 12.39
C LEU A 148 -3.10 -1.49 11.97
N LEU A 149 -4.04 -2.34 11.56
CA LEU A 149 -5.39 -1.92 11.18
C LEU A 149 -6.10 -1.16 12.31
N GLU A 150 -5.84 -1.53 13.57
CA GLU A 150 -6.41 -0.83 14.72
C GLU A 150 -5.78 0.55 14.98
N GLU A 151 -4.55 0.80 14.53
CA GLU A 151 -3.89 2.12 14.64
C GLU A 151 -4.48 3.18 13.71
N PHE A 152 -5.10 2.77 12.61
CA PHE A 152 -5.70 3.68 11.64
C PHE A 152 -7.05 4.22 12.15
N SER A 153 -7.27 5.53 12.05
CA SER A 153 -8.51 6.16 12.52
C SER A 153 -9.59 6.26 11.43
N GLY A 154 -9.23 6.12 10.16
CA GLY A 154 -10.16 6.18 9.04
C GLY A 154 -10.84 4.83 8.74
N GLU A 155 -11.41 4.72 7.55
CA GLU A 155 -12.05 3.49 7.07
C GLU A 155 -11.06 2.63 6.29
N ILE A 156 -11.00 1.35 6.61
CA ILE A 156 -10.15 0.38 5.91
C ILE A 156 -11.01 -0.35 4.89
N LEU A 157 -10.61 -0.32 3.62
CA LEU A 157 -11.38 -0.92 2.52
C LEU A 157 -10.68 -2.17 1.96
N ILE A 158 -11.31 -3.33 2.13
CA ILE A 158 -10.85 -4.62 1.58
C ILE A 158 -12.03 -5.37 0.96
N GLY A 159 -12.43 -4.97 -0.24
CA GLY A 159 -13.57 -5.52 -0.97
C GLY A 159 -13.42 -6.98 -1.40
N ASN A 160 -12.19 -7.49 -1.49
CA ASN A 160 -11.90 -8.88 -1.82
C ASN A 160 -11.62 -9.76 -0.59
N LEU A 161 -11.89 -9.30 0.64
CA LEU A 161 -11.69 -10.11 1.84
C LEU A 161 -12.69 -11.28 1.91
N LYS A 162 -12.18 -12.47 2.26
CA LYS A 162 -12.97 -13.66 2.61
C LYS A 162 -12.89 -13.98 4.10
N THR A 163 -11.75 -13.72 4.74
CA THR A 163 -11.56 -14.02 6.17
C THR A 163 -12.49 -13.13 7.01
N PRO A 164 -13.41 -13.70 7.80
CA PRO A 164 -14.25 -12.91 8.70
C PRO A 164 -13.44 -12.40 9.89
N GLY A 165 -13.86 -11.29 10.48
CA GLY A 165 -13.38 -10.84 11.80
C GLY A 165 -11.93 -10.33 11.85
N LEU A 166 -11.36 -9.91 10.72
CA LEU A 166 -9.99 -9.35 10.67
C LEU A 166 -9.87 -8.08 11.54
N SER A 167 -10.80 -7.14 11.39
CA SER A 167 -11.01 -5.97 12.25
C SER A 167 -12.43 -5.45 12.01
N GLY A 168 -13.06 -4.84 13.04
CA GLY A 168 -14.38 -4.21 12.92
C GLY A 168 -14.38 -2.95 12.03
N LYS A 169 -13.20 -2.40 11.71
CA LYS A 169 -13.04 -1.22 10.86
C LYS A 169 -13.00 -1.55 9.36
N VAL A 170 -12.82 -2.83 9.02
CA VAL A 170 -12.73 -3.28 7.63
C VAL A 170 -14.11 -3.30 6.99
N LYS A 171 -14.24 -2.58 5.87
CA LYS A 171 -15.43 -2.56 5.02
C LYS A 171 -15.06 -3.02 3.61
N ASN A 172 -16.03 -3.52 2.86
CA ASN A 172 -15.78 -3.81 1.44
C ASN A 172 -15.72 -2.53 0.60
N PHE A 173 -16.61 -1.60 0.93
CA PHE A 173 -16.76 -0.30 0.29
C PHE A 173 -17.36 0.70 1.28
N THR A 174 -17.32 1.97 0.91
CA THR A 174 -17.99 3.05 1.62
C THR A 174 -18.64 4.00 0.62
N ILE A 175 -19.69 4.71 1.02
CA ILE A 175 -20.39 5.67 0.15
C ILE A 175 -20.22 7.08 0.72
N ARG A 176 -19.96 8.04 -0.17
CA ARG A 176 -19.99 9.48 0.11
C ARG A 176 -20.99 10.14 -0.82
N GLU A 177 -21.54 11.27 -0.41
CA GLU A 177 -22.52 12.00 -1.21
C GLU A 177 -21.97 13.37 -1.60
N PHE A 178 -22.05 13.70 -2.89
CA PHE A 178 -21.64 14.99 -3.43
C PHE A 178 -22.74 15.50 -4.36
N GLY A 179 -23.30 16.68 -4.08
CA GLY A 179 -24.38 17.25 -4.91
C GLY A 179 -25.61 16.35 -5.06
N GLY A 180 -25.92 15.52 -4.05
CA GLY A 180 -27.04 14.57 -4.10
C GLY A 180 -26.77 13.30 -4.92
N ILE A 181 -25.53 13.05 -5.34
CA ILE A 181 -25.08 11.83 -6.02
C ILE A 181 -24.23 11.02 -5.05
N LYS A 182 -24.54 9.73 -4.93
CA LYS A 182 -23.80 8.80 -4.07
C LYS A 182 -22.65 8.16 -4.86
N VAL A 183 -21.44 8.35 -4.35
CA VAL A 183 -20.18 7.82 -4.89
C VAL A 183 -19.69 6.70 -3.99
N ALA A 184 -19.53 5.50 -4.55
CA ALA A 184 -18.97 4.36 -3.84
C ALA A 184 -17.45 4.28 -4.04
N PHE A 185 -16.71 4.17 -2.93
CA PHE A 185 -15.28 3.85 -2.91
C PHE A 185 -15.12 2.39 -2.51
N ILE A 186 -14.55 1.58 -3.39
CA ILE A 186 -14.37 0.14 -3.20
C ILE A 186 -12.87 -0.12 -3.02
N GLY A 187 -12.47 -0.87 -2.00
CA GLY A 187 -11.06 -1.23 -1.78
C GLY A 187 -10.72 -2.59 -2.34
N SER A 188 -9.47 -2.82 -2.73
CA SER A 188 -8.98 -4.13 -3.15
C SER A 188 -7.52 -4.34 -2.78
N MET A 189 -7.25 -5.36 -1.97
CA MET A 189 -5.89 -5.83 -1.69
C MET A 189 -5.35 -6.65 -2.87
N PRO A 190 -4.02 -6.85 -2.97
CA PRO A 190 -3.45 -7.61 -4.08
C PRO A 190 -3.91 -9.07 -4.02
N GLN A 191 -4.65 -9.54 -5.02
CA GLN A 191 -5.27 -10.89 -4.98
C GLN A 191 -4.25 -12.02 -4.79
N TYR A 192 -3.04 -11.86 -5.33
CA TYR A 192 -1.99 -12.89 -5.22
C TYR A 192 -1.57 -13.17 -3.76
N MET A 193 -1.87 -12.27 -2.83
CA MET A 193 -1.62 -12.44 -1.38
C MET A 193 -2.36 -13.63 -0.78
N GLN A 194 -3.47 -14.05 -1.39
CA GLN A 194 -4.11 -15.32 -1.07
C GLN A 194 -3.12 -16.49 -1.15
N ASN A 195 -2.13 -16.43 -2.05
CA ASN A 195 -1.13 -17.48 -2.19
C ASN A 195 -0.10 -17.41 -1.05
N LEU A 196 0.38 -16.21 -0.73
CA LEU A 196 1.39 -15.99 0.32
C LEU A 196 0.92 -16.48 1.68
N TYR A 197 -0.27 -16.03 2.08
CA TYR A 197 -0.79 -16.32 3.41
C TYR A 197 -1.67 -17.57 3.43
N SER A 198 -1.94 -18.22 2.28
CA SER A 198 -2.67 -19.51 2.31
C SER A 198 -2.04 -20.54 3.23
N LEU A 199 -0.71 -20.45 3.40
CA LEU A 199 0.13 -21.38 4.13
C LEU A 199 0.08 -21.23 5.66
N GLU A 200 -0.48 -20.14 6.19
CA GLU A 200 -0.52 -19.88 7.64
C GLU A 200 -1.86 -20.33 8.29
N ARG A 201 -1.83 -20.78 9.55
CA ARG A 201 -3.05 -21.13 10.30
C ARG A 201 -3.76 -19.86 10.77
N GLY A 202 -5.08 -19.74 10.56
CA GLY A 202 -5.82 -18.50 10.84
C GLY A 202 -5.63 -17.41 9.78
N ALA A 203 -5.13 -17.80 8.61
CA ALA A 203 -4.65 -16.89 7.58
C ALA A 203 -5.71 -16.02 6.88
N LEU A 204 -5.19 -14.94 6.30
CA LEU A 204 -5.89 -14.12 5.33
C LEU A 204 -6.32 -14.98 4.12
N ARG A 205 -7.58 -14.81 3.75
CA ARG A 205 -8.18 -15.39 2.55
C ARG A 205 -8.78 -14.25 1.75
N LEU A 206 -8.45 -14.19 0.47
CA LEU A 206 -8.97 -13.24 -0.49
C LEU A 206 -9.77 -13.99 -1.56
N LYS A 207 -10.83 -13.35 -2.04
CA LYS A 207 -11.62 -13.78 -3.19
C LYS A 207 -10.98 -13.25 -4.48
N PRO A 208 -11.31 -13.82 -5.65
CA PRO A 208 -10.95 -13.23 -6.93
C PRO A 208 -11.43 -11.78 -7.02
N GLU A 209 -10.55 -10.87 -7.45
CA GLU A 209 -10.80 -9.43 -7.49
C GLU A 209 -12.00 -9.09 -8.39
N PRO A 210 -12.08 -9.54 -9.67
CA PRO A 210 -13.22 -9.21 -10.54
C PRO A 210 -14.58 -9.67 -9.98
N LEU A 211 -14.64 -10.88 -9.43
CA LEU A 211 -15.88 -11.42 -8.85
C LEU A 211 -16.30 -10.66 -7.58
N SER A 212 -15.34 -10.21 -6.79
CA SER A 212 -15.61 -9.46 -5.56
C SER A 212 -16.06 -8.04 -5.89
N LEU A 213 -15.36 -7.40 -6.84
CA LEU A 213 -15.70 -6.08 -7.34
C LEU A 213 -17.13 -6.02 -7.87
N ARG A 214 -17.51 -6.98 -8.75
CA ARG A 214 -18.88 -7.07 -9.29
C ARG A 214 -19.93 -7.06 -8.18
N LYS A 215 -19.76 -7.93 -7.17
CA LYS A 215 -20.65 -8.01 -6.01
C LYS A 215 -20.69 -6.72 -5.19
N ASN A 216 -19.54 -6.06 -5.03
CA ASN A 216 -19.45 -4.80 -4.28
C ASN A 216 -20.14 -3.66 -5.04
N ILE A 217 -19.99 -3.57 -6.37
CA ILE A 217 -20.72 -2.60 -7.20
C ILE A 217 -22.23 -2.84 -7.09
N ASP A 218 -22.68 -4.09 -7.19
CA ASP A 218 -24.10 -4.41 -7.09
C ASP A 218 -24.68 -4.06 -5.71
N SER A 219 -23.92 -4.33 -4.64
CA SER A 219 -24.30 -3.97 -3.26
C SER A 219 -24.33 -2.45 -3.05
N ALA A 220 -23.33 -1.74 -3.57
CA ALA A 220 -23.27 -0.29 -3.49
C ALA A 220 -24.40 0.37 -4.30
N ARG A 221 -24.72 -0.18 -5.48
CA ARG A 221 -25.86 0.25 -6.30
C ARG A 221 -27.20 0.03 -5.59
N GLN A 222 -27.38 -1.10 -4.92
CA GLN A 222 -28.56 -1.35 -4.08
C GLN A 222 -28.66 -0.34 -2.91
N ALA A 223 -27.53 0.15 -2.41
CA ALA A 223 -27.48 1.25 -1.42
C ALA A 223 -27.63 2.66 -2.04
N GLY A 224 -27.85 2.73 -3.36
CA GLY A 224 -28.13 3.94 -4.13
C GLY A 224 -26.90 4.62 -4.72
N ALA A 225 -25.72 3.97 -4.73
CA ALA A 225 -24.55 4.51 -5.42
C ALA A 225 -24.72 4.51 -6.94
N GLU A 226 -24.20 5.57 -7.57
CA GLU A 226 -24.32 5.82 -9.01
C GLU A 226 -22.97 6.01 -9.69
N VAL A 227 -21.95 6.38 -8.92
CA VAL A 227 -20.57 6.54 -9.35
C VAL A 227 -19.70 5.56 -8.57
N PHE A 228 -18.78 4.88 -9.24
CA PHE A 228 -17.96 3.82 -8.65
C PHE A 228 -16.47 4.11 -8.84
N ILE A 229 -15.78 4.26 -7.71
CA ILE A 229 -14.34 4.49 -7.63
C ILE A 229 -13.69 3.26 -6.99
N LEU A 230 -12.71 2.68 -7.67
CA LEU A 230 -11.91 1.59 -7.16
C LEU A 230 -10.55 2.10 -6.67
N LEU A 231 -10.25 1.80 -5.42
CA LEU A 231 -8.93 1.95 -4.81
C LEU A 231 -8.30 0.55 -4.73
N ARG A 232 -7.32 0.24 -5.58
CA ARG A 232 -6.74 -1.11 -5.66
C ARG A 232 -5.24 -1.07 -5.48
N HIS A 233 -4.73 -1.95 -4.62
CA HIS A 233 -3.29 -2.17 -4.52
C HIS A 233 -2.80 -3.12 -5.62
N ALA A 234 -2.88 -2.65 -6.87
CA ALA A 234 -2.38 -3.33 -8.05
C ALA A 234 -2.31 -2.35 -9.23
N GLY A 235 -1.32 -2.55 -10.12
CA GLY A 235 -1.13 -1.73 -11.30
C GLY A 235 -1.97 -2.16 -12.51
N ILE A 236 -1.70 -1.54 -13.67
CA ILE A 236 -2.37 -1.88 -14.95
C ILE A 236 -2.14 -3.35 -15.32
N TYR A 237 -0.89 -3.80 -15.13
CA TYR A 237 -0.47 -5.18 -15.32
C TYR A 237 -0.05 -5.76 -13.97
N GLY A 238 -0.45 -7.00 -13.68
CA GLY A 238 -0.11 -7.62 -12.41
C GLY A 238 -0.61 -9.05 -12.29
N SER A 239 -0.06 -9.78 -11.34
CA SER A 239 -0.48 -11.14 -11.02
C SER A 239 -1.85 -11.13 -10.31
N GLY A 240 -2.83 -11.80 -10.88
CA GLY A 240 -4.19 -11.90 -10.34
C GLY A 240 -5.23 -11.53 -11.40
N CYS A 241 -5.30 -10.25 -11.75
CA CYS A 241 -6.01 -9.76 -12.92
C CYS A 241 -5.41 -8.44 -13.41
N THR A 242 -5.47 -8.23 -14.72
CA THR A 242 -5.10 -6.96 -15.36
C THR A 242 -6.22 -5.93 -15.22
N LEU A 243 -5.90 -4.65 -15.37
CA LEU A 243 -6.91 -3.59 -15.41
C LEU A 243 -7.93 -3.83 -16.53
N ARG A 244 -7.50 -4.36 -17.68
CA ARG A 244 -8.40 -4.68 -18.79
C ARG A 244 -9.44 -5.72 -18.39
N GLU A 245 -9.01 -6.88 -17.89
CA GLU A 245 -9.92 -7.96 -17.45
C GLU A 245 -10.87 -7.47 -16.34
N LEU A 246 -10.37 -6.58 -15.47
CA LEU A 246 -11.17 -5.99 -14.41
C LEU A 246 -12.28 -5.08 -14.96
N LEU A 247 -11.95 -4.20 -15.91
CA LEU A 247 -12.90 -3.30 -16.56
C LEU A 247 -13.86 -4.03 -17.51
N GLU A 248 -13.46 -5.17 -18.07
CA GLU A 248 -14.38 -6.06 -18.80
C GLU A 248 -15.43 -6.68 -17.86
N ALA A 249 -15.05 -7.02 -16.63
CA ALA A 249 -15.95 -7.56 -15.61
C ALA A 249 -16.79 -6.48 -14.89
N ALA A 250 -16.29 -5.25 -14.85
CA ALA A 250 -16.89 -4.10 -14.18
C ALA A 250 -16.76 -2.81 -15.03
N PRO A 251 -17.43 -2.74 -16.18
CA PRO A 251 -17.36 -1.58 -17.08
C PRO A 251 -17.96 -0.31 -16.47
N GLU A 252 -18.68 -0.40 -15.35
CA GLU A 252 -19.28 0.75 -14.66
C GLU A 252 -18.31 1.51 -13.73
N LEU A 253 -17.05 1.11 -13.66
CA LEU A 253 -16.04 1.86 -12.91
C LEU A 253 -15.72 3.19 -13.61
N ASP A 254 -15.93 4.30 -12.91
CA ASP A 254 -15.60 5.64 -13.42
C ASP A 254 -14.11 5.97 -13.24
N LEU A 255 -13.55 5.61 -12.07
CA LEU A 255 -12.16 5.90 -11.70
C LEU A 255 -11.52 4.69 -11.00
N VAL A 256 -10.30 4.36 -11.40
CA VAL A 256 -9.44 3.39 -10.74
C VAL A 256 -8.17 4.10 -10.30
N ILE A 257 -7.88 4.06 -9.00
CA ILE A 257 -6.59 4.50 -8.47
C ILE A 257 -5.80 3.25 -8.06
N GLY A 258 -4.70 3.01 -8.78
CA GLY A 258 -3.81 1.87 -8.61
C GLY A 258 -2.62 2.17 -7.69
N ALA A 259 -1.79 1.15 -7.47
CA ALA A 259 -0.56 1.18 -6.68
C ALA A 259 0.34 -0.01 -7.05
N HIS A 260 1.21 -0.46 -6.14
CA HIS A 260 1.97 -1.72 -6.14
C HIS A 260 3.15 -1.76 -7.12
N THR A 261 2.95 -1.29 -8.34
CA THR A 261 3.95 -1.40 -9.41
C THR A 261 5.02 -0.30 -9.33
N HIS A 262 4.89 0.63 -8.38
CA HIS A 262 5.74 1.82 -8.20
C HIS A 262 5.86 2.71 -9.47
N GLN A 263 4.98 2.51 -10.44
CA GLN A 263 4.82 3.39 -11.59
C GLN A 263 4.15 4.69 -11.16
N SER A 264 4.37 5.74 -11.94
CA SER A 264 3.62 6.99 -11.86
C SER A 264 2.78 7.11 -13.12
N GLU A 265 1.46 7.24 -12.96
CA GLU A 265 0.54 7.47 -14.06
C GLU A 265 -0.41 8.61 -13.69
N ALA A 266 -0.26 9.74 -14.37
CA ALA A 266 -1.01 10.95 -14.06
C ALA A 266 -2.46 10.88 -14.53
N GLY A 267 -2.78 10.00 -15.48
CA GLY A 267 -4.14 9.84 -15.99
C GLY A 267 -4.19 9.12 -17.33
N LEU A 268 -4.77 7.92 -17.35
CA LEU A 268 -4.94 7.11 -18.55
C LEU A 268 -6.42 6.75 -18.73
N ARG A 269 -6.98 7.13 -19.89
CA ARG A 269 -8.32 6.70 -20.30
C ARG A 269 -8.29 5.22 -20.70
N HIS A 270 -9.14 4.39 -20.10
CA HIS A 270 -9.32 2.98 -20.46
C HIS A 270 -10.80 2.69 -20.71
N GLY A 271 -11.23 2.79 -21.97
CA GLY A 271 -12.65 2.80 -22.31
C GLY A 271 -13.34 4.02 -21.69
N ASP A 272 -14.39 3.78 -20.90
CA ASP A 272 -15.10 4.83 -20.16
C ASP A 272 -14.52 5.11 -18.77
N SER A 273 -13.60 4.26 -18.31
CA SER A 273 -12.94 4.44 -17.02
C SER A 273 -11.67 5.30 -17.13
N TRP A 274 -11.30 5.93 -16.02
CA TRP A 274 -10.05 6.65 -15.86
C TRP A 274 -9.11 5.92 -14.89
N TYR A 275 -7.83 5.81 -15.21
CA TYR A 275 -6.82 5.20 -14.36
C TYR A 275 -5.77 6.20 -13.91
N VAL A 276 -5.39 6.17 -12.65
CA VAL A 276 -4.31 6.97 -12.06
C VAL A 276 -3.49 6.09 -11.13
N GLN A 277 -2.19 6.34 -11.03
CA GLN A 277 -1.33 5.71 -10.04
C GLN A 277 -0.39 6.75 -9.42
N PRO A 278 -0.46 6.98 -8.09
CA PRO A 278 0.48 7.86 -7.40
C PRO A 278 1.92 7.32 -7.49
N PRO A 279 2.95 8.18 -7.54
CA PRO A 279 4.33 7.75 -7.41
C PRO A 279 4.60 7.11 -6.04
N ALA A 280 5.50 6.14 -6.01
CA ALA A 280 5.97 5.54 -4.77
C ALA A 280 6.87 6.49 -3.95
N HIS A 281 7.19 6.06 -2.73
CA HIS A 281 8.21 6.64 -1.85
C HIS A 281 7.96 8.08 -1.43
N GLY A 282 6.70 8.54 -1.52
CA GLY A 282 6.32 9.91 -1.22
C GLY A 282 6.84 10.94 -2.23
N LEU A 283 7.19 10.49 -3.44
CA LEU A 283 7.67 11.38 -4.53
C LEU A 283 6.54 12.13 -5.23
N GLY A 284 5.28 11.84 -4.92
CA GLY A 284 4.19 12.67 -5.36
C GLY A 284 2.86 12.34 -4.72
N LEU A 285 1.88 13.19 -5.03
CA LEU A 285 0.49 13.07 -4.62
C LEU A 285 -0.37 13.11 -5.88
N ALA A 286 -1.17 12.07 -6.11
CA ALA A 286 -2.13 12.06 -7.20
C ALA A 286 -3.36 12.88 -6.81
N ILE A 287 -3.79 13.80 -7.68
CA ILE A 287 -4.97 14.64 -7.47
C ILE A 287 -5.95 14.39 -8.61
N CYS A 288 -7.10 13.81 -8.31
CA CYS A 288 -8.18 13.56 -9.25
C CYS A 288 -9.37 14.46 -8.92
N LYS A 289 -9.69 15.42 -9.77
CA LYS A 289 -10.92 16.20 -9.68
C LYS A 289 -12.00 15.52 -10.51
N VAL A 290 -13.06 15.09 -9.85
CA VAL A 290 -14.21 14.42 -10.46
C VAL A 290 -15.37 15.42 -10.50
N THR A 291 -15.81 15.78 -11.70
CA THR A 291 -16.96 16.64 -11.92
C THR A 291 -18.17 15.79 -12.29
N LEU A 292 -19.24 15.94 -11.50
CA LEU A 292 -20.51 15.26 -11.65
C LEU A 292 -21.52 16.16 -12.37
N ASP A 293 -22.36 15.56 -13.20
CA ASP A 293 -23.58 16.20 -13.73
C ASP A 293 -24.76 15.82 -12.83
N CYS A 294 -25.29 16.78 -12.06
CA CYS A 294 -26.38 16.50 -11.10
C CYS A 294 -27.71 16.15 -11.78
N LYS A 295 -27.92 16.56 -13.03
CA LYS A 295 -29.14 16.23 -13.79
C LYS A 295 -29.07 14.83 -14.37
N LEU A 296 -27.91 14.47 -14.94
CA LEU A 296 -27.68 13.15 -15.53
C LEU A 296 -27.23 12.11 -14.49
N ARG A 297 -26.93 12.53 -13.26
CA ARG A 297 -26.52 11.71 -12.12
C ARG A 297 -25.34 10.79 -12.42
N ARG A 298 -24.34 11.32 -13.13
CA ARG A 298 -23.15 10.58 -13.58
C ARG A 298 -21.91 11.46 -13.59
N VAL A 299 -20.75 10.84 -13.74
CA VAL A 299 -19.50 11.56 -14.01
C VAL A 299 -19.59 12.27 -15.37
N ARG A 300 -19.27 13.56 -15.36
CA ARG A 300 -19.15 14.39 -16.58
C ARG A 300 -17.72 14.43 -17.08
N GLN A 301 -16.78 14.59 -16.15
CA GLN A 301 -15.36 14.74 -16.46
C GLN A 301 -14.51 14.33 -15.26
N ILE A 302 -13.35 13.74 -15.55
CA ILE A 302 -12.28 13.52 -14.59
C ILE A 302 -11.06 14.24 -15.13
N GLU A 303 -10.43 15.05 -14.28
CA GLU A 303 -9.15 15.69 -14.52
C GLU A 303 -8.18 15.21 -13.46
N SER A 304 -6.98 14.80 -13.84
CA SER A 304 -5.98 14.35 -12.88
C SER A 304 -4.58 14.82 -13.22
N HIS A 305 -3.76 14.96 -12.19
CA HIS A 305 -2.33 15.22 -12.30
C HIS A 305 -1.59 14.63 -11.10
N ILE A 306 -0.27 14.47 -11.24
CA ILE A 306 0.63 14.17 -10.12
C ILE A 306 1.27 15.47 -9.68
N MET A 307 1.14 15.79 -8.39
CA MET A 307 1.96 16.80 -7.75
C MET A 307 3.26 16.13 -7.30
N GLU A 308 4.34 16.36 -8.05
CA GLU A 308 5.65 15.77 -7.76
C GLU A 308 6.40 16.53 -6.67
N PHE A 309 7.21 15.81 -5.91
CA PHE A 309 8.08 16.33 -4.86
C PHE A 309 9.52 15.91 -5.10
N PRO A 310 10.51 16.73 -4.69
CA PRO A 310 11.90 16.34 -4.78
C PRO A 310 12.17 15.12 -3.90
N ASP A 311 13.03 14.20 -4.36
CA ASP A 311 13.46 13.06 -3.55
C ASP A 311 14.37 13.53 -2.41
N GLY A 312 13.86 13.46 -1.18
CA GLY A 312 14.60 13.78 0.03
C GLY A 312 15.60 12.70 0.46
N GLY A 313 15.71 11.60 -0.28
CA GLY A 313 16.49 10.43 0.10
C GLY A 313 15.75 9.53 1.10
N GLU A 314 16.34 8.38 1.40
CA GLU A 314 15.81 7.47 2.43
C GLU A 314 15.91 8.11 3.82
N ASP A 315 15.00 7.72 4.71
CA ASP A 315 15.04 8.16 6.10
C ASP A 315 16.31 7.58 6.77
N GLU A 316 17.39 8.37 6.79
CA GLU A 316 18.66 7.97 7.41
C GLU A 316 18.47 7.75 8.91
N PHE A 317 18.69 6.51 9.34
CA PHE A 317 18.69 6.16 10.76
C PHE A 317 20.05 5.59 11.14
N ALA A 318 20.83 6.37 11.89
CA ALA A 318 22.13 5.93 12.40
C ALA A 318 21.92 5.04 13.63
N LEU A 319 21.80 3.73 13.43
CA LEU A 319 22.09 2.78 14.49
C LEU A 319 23.60 2.68 14.67
N GLY A 320 24.04 2.47 15.91
CA GLY A 320 25.46 2.38 16.25
C GLY A 320 26.23 1.37 15.37
N LYS A 321 27.56 1.43 15.44
CA LYS A 321 28.51 0.58 14.68
C LYS A 321 28.46 -0.90 15.10
N THR A 322 27.28 -1.50 15.27
CA THR A 322 27.16 -2.93 15.53
C THR A 322 27.54 -3.65 14.25
N LEU A 323 28.64 -4.38 14.32
CA LEU A 323 29.27 -5.04 13.19
C LEU A 323 28.83 -6.50 13.17
N ILE A 324 28.04 -6.86 12.16
CA ILE A 324 27.54 -8.21 11.91
C ILE A 324 28.52 -8.91 10.97
N PRO A 325 29.05 -10.10 11.27
CA PRO A 325 29.98 -10.82 10.40
C PRO A 325 29.39 -10.98 8.98
N GLY A 326 30.09 -10.48 7.97
CA GLY A 326 29.65 -10.42 6.58
C GLY A 326 30.42 -11.37 5.66
N SER A 327 30.76 -12.57 6.12
CA SER A 327 31.35 -13.61 5.26
C SER A 327 30.45 -13.87 4.06
N GLY A 328 30.72 -13.23 2.91
CA GLY A 328 29.93 -13.27 1.69
C GLY A 328 28.43 -13.15 1.94
N SER A 329 27.82 -11.98 1.78
CA SER A 329 26.37 -11.73 1.99
C SER A 329 25.41 -12.86 1.53
N ALA A 330 25.75 -13.58 0.46
CA ALA A 330 25.08 -14.80 0.00
C ALA A 330 25.10 -15.97 1.02
N GLU A 331 26.29 -16.39 1.44
CA GLU A 331 26.51 -17.47 2.41
C GLU A 331 25.99 -17.07 3.79
N PHE A 332 26.21 -15.81 4.17
CA PHE A 332 25.63 -15.23 5.37
C PHE A 332 24.09 -15.31 5.37
N ALA A 333 23.42 -14.94 4.27
CA ALA A 333 21.97 -15.00 4.16
C ALA A 333 21.43 -16.42 4.39
N VAL A 334 21.95 -17.41 3.65
CA VAL A 334 21.43 -18.79 3.71
C VAL A 334 21.79 -19.48 5.01
N GLU A 335 22.95 -19.21 5.62
CA GLU A 335 23.29 -19.76 6.92
C GLU A 335 22.49 -19.11 8.05
N LEU A 336 22.18 -17.81 7.95
CA LEU A 336 21.28 -17.16 8.91
C LEU A 336 19.87 -17.77 8.88
N LEU A 337 19.35 -18.09 7.69
CA LEU A 337 18.10 -18.85 7.54
C LEU A 337 18.19 -20.20 8.28
N ARG A 338 19.29 -20.95 8.09
CA ARG A 338 19.48 -22.28 8.70
C ARG A 338 19.63 -22.25 10.20
N GLN A 339 20.35 -21.27 10.75
CA GLN A 339 20.60 -21.17 12.18
C GLN A 339 19.32 -20.80 12.94
N LYS A 340 18.53 -19.89 12.40
CA LYS A 340 17.35 -19.35 13.10
C LYS A 340 16.15 -20.25 13.00
N MET A 341 16.03 -20.93 11.87
CA MET A 341 15.11 -22.02 11.70
C MET A 341 15.91 -23.28 11.42
N PRO A 342 16.33 -24.02 12.48
CA PRO A 342 17.16 -25.21 12.37
C PRO A 342 16.67 -26.13 11.26
N SER A 343 17.47 -26.22 10.20
CA SER A 343 17.12 -26.89 8.95
C SER A 343 18.35 -27.55 8.34
N ASP A 344 18.10 -28.64 7.62
CA ASP A 344 19.16 -29.35 6.92
C ASP A 344 19.72 -28.47 5.80
N LEU A 345 18.82 -27.76 5.10
CA LEU A 345 19.08 -27.05 3.85
C LEU A 345 18.44 -25.66 3.88
N ALA A 346 19.00 -24.70 3.16
CA ALA A 346 18.34 -23.42 2.88
C ALA A 346 18.48 -23.00 1.42
N LEU A 347 17.49 -22.26 0.93
CA LEU A 347 17.43 -21.73 -0.43
C LEU A 347 16.95 -20.28 -0.42
N CYS A 348 17.65 -19.42 -1.14
CA CYS A 348 17.29 -18.01 -1.36
C CYS A 348 17.71 -17.59 -2.78
N THR A 349 17.18 -16.49 -3.28
CA THR A 349 17.52 -15.91 -4.60
C THR A 349 17.90 -14.44 -4.45
N THR A 350 18.64 -13.90 -5.43
CA THR A 350 19.03 -12.48 -5.48
C THR A 350 18.37 -11.77 -6.66
N GLU A 351 17.60 -10.71 -6.46
CA GLU A 351 17.07 -9.84 -7.53
C GLU A 351 16.85 -8.42 -6.99
N LYS A 352 16.83 -7.40 -7.88
CA LYS A 352 16.45 -6.02 -7.52
C LYS A 352 15.07 -5.89 -6.84
N ASN A 353 14.24 -6.92 -6.84
CA ASN A 353 12.92 -6.98 -6.20
C ASN A 353 12.68 -8.31 -5.42
N GLU A 354 13.72 -9.00 -4.99
CA GLU A 354 13.64 -10.23 -4.19
C GLU A 354 14.40 -10.09 -2.86
N ALA A 355 14.39 -11.14 -2.03
CA ALA A 355 14.88 -11.14 -0.65
C ALA A 355 16.27 -10.52 -0.41
N LEU A 356 17.18 -10.54 -1.39
CA LEU A 356 18.49 -9.88 -1.33
C LEU A 356 18.72 -8.94 -2.52
N ARG A 357 18.95 -7.63 -2.27
CA ARG A 357 19.13 -6.61 -3.32
C ARG A 357 20.51 -6.63 -3.98
N GLN A 358 21.58 -6.90 -3.24
CA GLN A 358 22.95 -6.88 -3.75
C GLN A 358 23.88 -7.76 -2.92
N LEU A 359 24.97 -8.23 -3.53
CA LEU A 359 26.03 -8.92 -2.82
C LEU A 359 27.07 -7.93 -2.30
N THR A 360 27.59 -8.18 -1.10
CA THR A 360 28.74 -7.50 -0.53
C THR A 360 29.73 -8.49 0.06
N GLU A 361 31.02 -8.15 -0.10
CA GLU A 361 32.17 -8.87 0.45
C GLU A 361 32.70 -8.23 1.74
N LYS A 362 32.01 -7.21 2.27
CA LYS A 362 32.41 -6.55 3.50
C LYS A 362 32.44 -7.57 4.65
N PRO A 363 33.56 -7.71 5.38
CA PRO A 363 33.69 -8.69 6.46
C PRO A 363 32.78 -8.39 7.65
N GLN A 364 32.29 -7.16 7.75
CA GLN A 364 31.35 -6.73 8.77
C GLN A 364 30.35 -5.72 8.19
N LEU A 365 29.09 -5.82 8.63
CA LEU A 365 27.98 -4.99 8.18
C LEU A 365 27.33 -4.29 9.36
N THR A 366 26.99 -3.02 9.20
CA THR A 366 26.08 -2.32 10.11
C THR A 366 24.64 -2.82 9.94
N LEU A 367 23.78 -2.56 10.92
CA LEU A 367 22.35 -2.88 10.80
C LEU A 367 21.68 -2.12 9.64
N ASN A 368 22.11 -0.89 9.36
CA ASN A 368 21.64 -0.16 8.19
C ASN A 368 22.09 -0.82 6.88
N GLU A 369 23.34 -1.27 6.79
CA GLU A 369 23.81 -2.01 5.61
C GLU A 369 23.09 -3.35 5.46
N CYS A 370 22.79 -4.06 6.55
CA CYS A 370 21.94 -5.26 6.51
C CYS A 370 20.55 -4.92 6.00
N TYR A 371 19.95 -3.83 6.48
CA TYR A 371 18.66 -3.35 6.01
C TYR A 371 18.66 -3.09 4.50
N GLN A 372 19.70 -2.42 3.97
CA GLN A 372 19.87 -2.19 2.54
C GLN A 372 20.06 -3.48 1.72
N LEU A 373 20.60 -4.53 2.33
CA LEU A 373 20.79 -5.84 1.70
C LEU A 373 19.48 -6.64 1.65
N PHE A 374 18.68 -6.62 2.72
CA PHE A 374 17.46 -7.43 2.88
C PHE A 374 16.18 -6.59 3.04
N PRO A 375 15.90 -5.59 2.19
CA PRO A 375 14.88 -4.59 2.51
C PRO A 375 13.47 -5.15 2.50
N TYR A 376 13.23 -6.25 1.78
CA TYR A 376 11.94 -6.93 1.74
C TYR A 376 11.87 -7.88 2.94
N PHE A 377 10.93 -7.61 3.86
CA PHE A 377 10.82 -8.29 5.14
C PHE A 377 10.19 -9.68 5.01
N ASP A 378 10.72 -10.50 4.11
CA ASP A 378 10.23 -11.83 3.87
C ASP A 378 10.39 -12.71 5.11
N ARG A 379 9.26 -13.22 5.60
CA ARG A 379 9.21 -14.23 6.66
C ARG A 379 9.92 -15.49 6.20
N ILE A 380 10.52 -16.22 7.14
CA ILE A 380 11.22 -17.47 6.85
C ILE A 380 10.24 -18.63 7.01
N VAL A 381 10.20 -19.54 6.04
CA VAL A 381 9.41 -20.77 6.10
C VAL A 381 10.34 -21.96 6.19
N THR A 382 10.03 -22.90 7.08
CA THR A 382 10.61 -24.25 7.05
C THR A 382 9.60 -25.28 6.62
N VAL A 383 10.08 -26.25 5.84
CA VAL A 383 9.26 -27.32 5.30
C VAL A 383 10.04 -28.63 5.15
N GLN A 384 9.37 -29.75 5.42
CA GLN A 384 9.93 -31.08 5.17
C GLN A 384 9.73 -31.51 3.72
N VAL A 385 10.81 -31.77 3.00
CA VAL A 385 10.82 -32.19 1.59
C VAL A 385 11.57 -33.51 1.40
N SER A 386 11.05 -34.36 0.52
CA SER A 386 11.79 -35.53 0.02
C SER A 386 12.84 -35.13 -1.02
N ILE A 387 13.79 -36.03 -1.30
CA ILE A 387 14.81 -35.79 -2.34
C ILE A 387 14.22 -35.46 -3.73
N GLY A 388 13.14 -36.15 -4.12
CA GLY A 388 12.47 -35.91 -5.40
C GLY A 388 11.65 -34.62 -5.44
N GLU A 389 11.23 -34.10 -4.29
CA GLU A 389 10.63 -32.76 -4.18
C GLU A 389 11.71 -31.68 -4.23
N LEU A 390 12.82 -31.88 -3.50
CA LEU A 390 13.95 -30.96 -3.50
C LEU A 390 14.56 -30.79 -4.90
N ARG A 391 14.72 -31.88 -5.67
CA ARG A 391 15.18 -31.81 -7.07
C ARG A 391 14.26 -30.93 -7.92
N ARG A 392 12.95 -31.15 -7.84
CA ARG A 392 11.97 -30.33 -8.57
C ARG A 392 11.98 -28.86 -8.16
N ILE A 393 12.15 -28.57 -6.87
CA ILE A 393 12.27 -27.19 -6.37
C ILE A 393 13.55 -26.55 -6.93
N ALA A 394 14.69 -27.24 -6.84
CA ALA A 394 15.96 -26.73 -7.32
C ALA A 394 15.97 -26.51 -8.83
N ASP A 395 15.44 -27.45 -9.61
CA ASP A 395 15.30 -27.33 -11.07
C ASP A 395 14.49 -26.09 -11.45
N GLU A 396 13.28 -25.92 -10.87
CA GLU A 396 12.39 -24.80 -11.20
C GLU A 396 12.98 -23.45 -10.78
N VAL A 397 13.60 -23.36 -9.59
CA VAL A 397 14.25 -22.13 -9.13
C VAL A 397 15.49 -21.82 -9.97
N GLN A 398 16.31 -22.81 -10.33
CA GLN A 398 17.48 -22.61 -11.18
C GLN A 398 17.08 -22.13 -12.57
N GLN A 399 16.00 -22.67 -13.13
CA GLN A 399 15.46 -22.20 -14.40
C GLN A 399 15.05 -20.73 -14.30
N LEU A 400 14.28 -20.36 -13.28
CA LEU A 400 13.90 -18.97 -13.06
C LEU A 400 15.12 -18.06 -12.91
N ALA A 401 16.12 -18.50 -12.13
CA ALA A 401 17.35 -17.77 -11.93
C ALA A 401 18.10 -17.52 -13.24
N ASN A 402 18.18 -18.52 -14.12
CA ASN A 402 18.81 -18.39 -15.43
C ASN A 402 18.02 -17.45 -16.37
N GLU A 403 16.70 -17.51 -16.36
CA GLU A 403 15.83 -16.65 -17.20
C GLU A 403 15.90 -15.17 -16.81
N ARG A 404 16.30 -14.89 -15.56
CA ARG A 404 16.27 -13.56 -14.95
C ARG A 404 17.63 -13.01 -14.56
N ASP A 405 18.71 -13.73 -14.87
CA ASP A 405 20.09 -13.41 -14.48
C ASP A 405 20.25 -13.22 -12.95
N LEU A 406 19.70 -14.16 -12.18
CA LEU A 406 19.71 -14.17 -10.70
C LEU A 406 20.71 -15.18 -10.17
N ALA A 407 21.25 -14.92 -8.98
CA ALA A 407 22.00 -15.92 -8.23
C ALA A 407 21.06 -16.76 -7.35
N LEU A 408 21.15 -18.08 -7.50
CA LEU A 408 20.55 -19.03 -6.58
C LEU A 408 21.53 -19.32 -5.45
N LEU A 409 21.10 -19.04 -4.22
CA LEU A 409 21.90 -19.22 -3.01
C LEU A 409 21.44 -20.46 -2.26
N THR A 410 22.39 -21.34 -1.93
CA THR A 410 22.10 -22.61 -1.24
C THR A 410 22.94 -22.74 0.02
N GLY A 411 22.28 -23.05 1.14
CA GLY A 411 22.92 -23.36 2.41
C GLY A 411 22.80 -24.85 2.71
N GLY A 412 23.91 -25.50 3.07
CA GLY A 412 23.92 -26.93 3.43
C GLY A 412 23.87 -27.92 2.25
N PHE A 413 23.78 -27.46 1.01
CA PHE A 413 23.92 -28.28 -0.21
C PHE A 413 24.52 -27.49 -1.36
N ARG A 414 24.94 -28.17 -2.42
CA ARG A 414 25.41 -27.56 -3.66
C ARG A 414 24.61 -28.05 -4.86
N LEU A 415 24.41 -27.16 -5.82
CA LEU A 415 23.84 -27.47 -7.12
C LEU A 415 24.95 -27.54 -8.17
N LYS A 416 24.86 -28.52 -9.05
CA LYS A 416 25.70 -28.63 -10.24
C LYS A 416 24.82 -28.91 -11.43
N ASN A 417 25.05 -28.21 -12.54
CA ASN A 417 24.43 -28.61 -13.79
C ASN A 417 25.17 -29.84 -14.33
N ASP A 418 24.43 -30.90 -14.64
CA ASP A 418 24.98 -31.98 -15.45
C ASP A 418 25.20 -31.50 -16.90
N PRO A 419 25.99 -32.22 -17.71
CA PRO A 419 26.25 -31.85 -19.10
C PRO A 419 25.00 -31.79 -19.99
N GLN A 420 23.85 -32.29 -19.51
CA GLN A 420 22.55 -32.26 -20.18
C GLN A 420 21.64 -31.12 -19.67
N GLY A 421 22.13 -30.28 -18.75
CA GLY A 421 21.41 -29.14 -18.19
C GLY A 421 20.45 -29.49 -17.04
N ARG A 422 20.52 -30.70 -16.46
CA ARG A 422 19.72 -31.09 -15.28
C ARG A 422 20.46 -30.71 -13.99
N VAL A 423 19.72 -30.33 -12.95
CA VAL A 423 20.33 -29.97 -11.66
C VAL A 423 20.67 -31.23 -10.86
N ASP A 424 21.96 -31.48 -10.70
CA ASP A 424 22.49 -32.41 -9.71
C ASP A 424 22.65 -31.72 -8.34
N ILE A 425 22.25 -32.43 -7.28
CA ILE A 425 22.22 -31.90 -5.92
C ILE A 425 23.21 -32.70 -5.07
N GLN A 426 24.25 -32.02 -4.59
CA GLN A 426 25.20 -32.58 -3.65
C GLN A 426 24.73 -32.30 -2.22
N LEU A 427 24.34 -33.36 -1.51
CA LEU A 427 23.76 -33.30 -0.18
C LEU A 427 24.77 -33.71 0.90
N PRO A 428 24.60 -33.19 2.14
CA PRO A 428 25.56 -33.42 3.22
C PRO A 428 25.44 -34.82 3.84
N ALA A 429 24.30 -35.48 3.67
CA ALA A 429 24.02 -36.83 4.11
C ALA A 429 22.89 -37.42 3.25
N ASP A 430 22.84 -38.74 3.12
CA ASP A 430 21.73 -39.45 2.47
C ASP A 430 20.54 -39.57 3.43
N LYS A 431 19.54 -38.69 3.26
CA LYS A 431 18.31 -38.69 4.06
C LYS A 431 17.11 -38.85 3.13
N LYS A 432 16.09 -39.56 3.62
CA LYS A 432 14.81 -39.67 2.91
C LYS A 432 14.01 -38.35 2.90
N ILE A 433 14.16 -37.55 3.96
CA ILE A 433 13.48 -36.28 4.18
C ILE A 433 14.49 -35.27 4.70
N TYR A 434 14.44 -34.06 4.17
CA TYR A 434 15.21 -32.90 4.59
C TYR A 434 14.27 -31.80 5.06
N THR A 435 14.70 -31.02 6.04
CA THR A 435 14.08 -29.75 6.39
C THR A 435 14.74 -28.65 5.57
N LEU A 436 13.94 -27.96 4.75
CA LEU A 436 14.37 -26.86 3.89
C LEU A 436 13.83 -25.54 4.44
N SER A 437 14.71 -24.55 4.60
CA SER A 437 14.37 -23.16 4.91
C SER A 437 14.39 -22.29 3.66
N LEU A 438 13.41 -21.41 3.49
CA LEU A 438 13.34 -20.48 2.35
C LEU A 438 12.47 -19.26 2.68
N PRO A 439 12.64 -18.12 1.98
CA PRO A 439 11.74 -16.98 2.09
C PRO A 439 10.28 -17.35 1.76
N LEU A 440 9.33 -16.74 2.46
CA LEU A 440 7.89 -16.97 2.27
C LEU A 440 7.45 -16.64 0.84
N TYR A 441 8.02 -15.59 0.24
CA TYR A 441 7.76 -15.25 -1.16
C TYR A 441 8.05 -16.41 -2.12
N ILE A 442 9.24 -17.02 -2.01
CA ILE A 442 9.63 -18.20 -2.79
C ILE A 442 8.71 -19.39 -2.47
N ALA A 443 8.47 -19.64 -1.18
CA ALA A 443 7.61 -20.74 -0.73
C ALA A 443 6.18 -20.66 -1.29
N SER A 444 5.74 -19.44 -1.57
CA SER A 444 4.39 -19.16 -2.06
C SER A 444 4.30 -19.09 -3.57
N GLY A 445 5.41 -19.39 -4.26
CA GLY A 445 5.48 -19.48 -5.72
C GLY A 445 6.00 -18.23 -6.40
N ALA A 446 6.64 -17.30 -5.69
CA ALA A 446 7.28 -16.09 -6.22
C ALA A 446 6.38 -15.31 -7.20
N GLY A 447 5.19 -14.89 -6.75
CA GLY A 447 4.23 -14.19 -7.61
C GLY A 447 3.62 -15.04 -8.73
N GLY A 448 3.73 -16.37 -8.67
CA GLY A 448 3.26 -17.31 -9.68
C GLY A 448 4.34 -17.85 -10.61
N LYS A 449 5.59 -17.38 -10.48
CA LYS A 449 6.75 -17.82 -11.26
C LYS A 449 7.23 -19.24 -10.90
N LEU A 450 6.94 -19.72 -9.69
CA LEU A 450 7.37 -21.05 -9.19
C LEU A 450 6.15 -21.95 -8.85
N PRO A 451 5.38 -22.40 -9.85
CA PRO A 451 4.16 -23.18 -9.63
C PRO A 451 4.42 -24.58 -9.07
N ALA A 452 5.53 -25.24 -9.36
CA ALA A 452 5.87 -26.54 -8.76
C ALA A 452 6.25 -26.39 -7.29
N VAL A 453 7.09 -25.41 -6.93
CA VAL A 453 7.41 -25.05 -5.54
C VAL A 453 6.10 -24.84 -4.77
N ARG A 454 5.23 -23.95 -5.27
CA ARG A 454 3.95 -23.67 -4.62
C ARG A 454 3.11 -24.94 -4.43
N ARG A 455 2.98 -25.80 -5.45
CA ARG A 455 2.19 -27.04 -5.36
C ARG A 455 2.74 -28.02 -4.34
N ILE A 456 4.06 -28.18 -4.29
CA ILE A 456 4.74 -29.06 -3.33
C ILE A 456 4.49 -28.56 -1.90
N LEU A 457 4.63 -27.25 -1.68
CA LEU A 457 4.52 -26.66 -0.36
C LEU A 457 3.06 -26.52 0.09
N ALA A 458 2.14 -26.25 -0.83
CA ALA A 458 0.71 -26.17 -0.52
C ALA A 458 0.15 -27.46 0.06
N ARG A 459 0.62 -28.62 -0.41
CA ARG A 459 0.24 -29.94 0.13
C ARG A 459 0.71 -30.18 1.56
N LYS A 460 1.63 -29.36 2.08
CA LYS A 460 2.27 -29.55 3.38
C LYS A 460 1.66 -28.64 4.46
N ILE A 461 0.91 -27.59 4.08
CA ILE A 461 0.19 -26.67 4.97
C ILE A 461 -0.72 -27.40 5.95
N ASP A 462 -1.46 -28.40 5.45
CA ASP A 462 -2.49 -29.10 6.24
C ASP A 462 -1.92 -30.09 7.28
N SER A 463 -0.60 -30.28 7.34
CA SER A 463 0.03 -31.40 8.03
C SER A 463 0.94 -31.04 9.23
N SER A 464 0.94 -29.78 9.70
CA SER A 464 1.88 -29.25 10.72
C SER A 464 3.37 -29.28 10.32
N ARG A 465 3.66 -29.55 9.04
CA ARG A 465 5.03 -29.64 8.48
C ARG A 465 5.58 -28.31 7.96
N LEU A 466 4.84 -27.23 8.16
CA LEU A 466 5.23 -25.88 7.80
C LEU A 466 5.31 -25.02 9.07
N LYS A 467 6.44 -24.35 9.28
CA LYS A 467 6.60 -23.36 10.35
C LYS A 467 7.11 -22.06 9.76
N THR A 468 6.65 -20.94 10.31
CA THR A 468 7.07 -19.59 9.92
C THR A 468 7.86 -18.92 11.05
N ALA A 469 8.86 -18.12 10.70
CA ALA A 469 9.59 -17.24 11.61
C ALA A 469 9.63 -15.80 11.08
N PRO A 470 9.94 -14.81 11.94
CA PRO A 470 10.20 -13.43 11.52
C PRO A 470 11.24 -13.33 10.41
N CYS A 471 11.28 -12.18 9.71
CA CYS A 471 12.25 -11.96 8.65
C CYS A 471 13.70 -11.90 9.18
N ILE A 472 14.66 -12.05 8.27
CA ILE A 472 16.10 -12.00 8.60
C ILE A 472 16.48 -10.71 9.34
N LEU A 473 15.84 -9.59 9.03
CA LEU A 473 16.18 -8.32 9.65
C LEU A 473 15.60 -8.15 11.05
N GLU A 474 14.38 -8.65 11.31
CA GLU A 474 13.85 -8.71 12.68
C GLU A 474 14.77 -9.57 13.55
N ILE A 475 15.25 -10.69 13.01
CA ILE A 475 16.21 -11.57 13.67
C ILE A 475 17.53 -10.85 14.01
N ILE A 476 18.09 -10.13 13.04
CA ILE A 476 19.34 -9.38 13.24
C ILE A 476 19.10 -8.30 14.30
N ALA A 477 18.01 -7.55 14.19
CA ALA A 477 17.66 -6.50 15.14
C ALA A 477 17.46 -7.04 16.58
N GLU A 478 16.84 -8.21 16.74
CA GLU A 478 16.69 -8.88 18.04
C GLU A 478 18.03 -9.33 18.62
N SER A 479 18.97 -9.78 17.79
CA SER A 479 20.30 -10.21 18.26
C SER A 479 21.19 -9.05 18.76
N ILE A 480 20.79 -7.81 18.49
CA ILE A 480 21.49 -6.59 18.89
C ILE A 480 20.92 -6.01 20.20
N LYS A 481 19.68 -6.37 20.56
CA LYS A 481 19.06 -6.03 21.85
C LYS A 481 19.61 -6.91 22.96
#